data_AF-A0A9E5BBJ4-F1
#
_entry.id   AF-A0A9E5BBJ4-F1
#
_cell.length_a   1.000
_cell.length_b   1.000
_cell.length_c   1.000
_cell.angle_alpha   90.00
_cell.angle_beta   90.00
_cell.angle_gamma   90.00
#
_symmetry.space_group_name_H-M   'P 1'
#
loop_
_entity.id
_entity.type
_entity.pdbx_description
1 polymer ?
#
loop_
_entity_poly.entity_id
_entity_poly.type
_entity_poly.pdbx_seq_one_letter_code
_entity_poly.pdbx_strand_id
1 'polypeptide(L)'
;VGWRIRGSVLDAVVAYALLLFFSYSFSWVMACLGLMVPTPEVVNNATFIVLFPMTFIANTFVPSDNLPGILRTIAEWNPVSTLTHAVRVRFGNLPAGTPEPTSWPLQNAMLYSLAWAVLLILVFAPIATRLYQRTDKR
;
A
#
# COMPACT_ATOMS: atom_id res chain seq x y z
N VAL A 1 11.99 -15.00 -16.70
CA VAL A 1 12.72 -13.96 -15.94
C VAL A 1 13.03 -12.82 -16.90
N GLY A 2 12.68 -11.59 -16.54
CA GLY A 2 12.81 -10.41 -17.41
C GLY A 2 11.63 -9.46 -17.25
N TRP A 3 11.47 -8.89 -16.05
CA TRP A 3 10.52 -7.80 -15.85
C TRP A 3 10.96 -6.58 -16.67
N ARG A 4 10.03 -5.95 -17.37
CA ARG A 4 10.25 -4.72 -18.14
C ARG A 4 8.94 -3.95 -18.23
N ILE A 5 9.02 -2.65 -18.48
CA ILE A 5 7.84 -1.84 -18.79
C ILE A 5 7.33 -2.27 -20.17
N ARG A 6 6.05 -2.63 -20.26
CA ARG A 6 5.36 -2.98 -21.51
C ARG A 6 4.37 -1.90 -21.94
N GLY A 7 4.00 -1.00 -21.02
CA GLY A 7 3.19 0.19 -21.29
C GLY A 7 3.99 1.35 -21.87
N SER A 8 3.36 2.52 -21.96
CA SER A 8 4.00 3.75 -22.42
C SER A 8 4.96 4.35 -21.37
N VAL A 9 5.82 5.28 -21.78
CA VAL A 9 6.64 6.07 -20.84
C VAL A 9 5.77 6.82 -19.84
N LEU A 10 4.63 7.35 -20.28
CA LEU A 10 3.67 8.03 -19.41
C LEU A 10 3.09 7.08 -18.36
N ASP A 11 2.71 5.86 -18.75
CA ASP A 11 2.19 4.88 -17.79
C ASP A 11 3.26 4.49 -16.76
N ALA A 12 4.52 4.39 -17.17
CA ALA A 12 5.62 4.15 -16.25
C ALA A 12 5.78 5.29 -15.24
N VAL A 13 5.77 6.55 -15.72
CA VAL A 13 5.84 7.73 -14.83
C VAL A 13 4.68 7.75 -13.85
N VAL A 14 3.45 7.47 -14.31
CA VAL A 14 2.26 7.40 -13.45
C VAL A 14 2.40 6.29 -12.41
N ALA A 15 2.88 5.11 -12.80
CA ALA A 15 3.10 3.99 -11.88
C ALA A 15 4.14 4.31 -10.81
N TYR A 16 5.29 4.90 -11.19
CA TYR A 16 6.31 5.33 -10.24
C TYR A 16 5.83 6.45 -9.34
N ALA A 17 5.11 7.44 -9.87
CA ALA A 17 4.54 8.52 -9.08
C ALA A 17 3.56 7.98 -8.02
N LEU A 18 2.71 7.02 -8.39
CA LEU A 18 1.79 6.36 -7.46
C LEU A 18 2.57 5.62 -6.35
N LEU A 19 3.60 4.84 -6.71
CA LEU A 19 4.44 4.14 -5.74
C LEU A 19 5.11 5.11 -4.77
N LEU A 20 5.75 6.17 -5.28
CA LEU A 20 6.43 7.17 -4.48
C LEU A 20 5.47 7.91 -3.56
N PHE A 21 4.30 8.30 -4.07
CA PHE A 21 3.28 8.99 -3.29
C PHE A 21 2.71 8.10 -2.17
N PHE A 22 2.46 6.82 -2.47
CA PHE A 22 2.02 5.86 -1.47
C PHE A 22 3.11 5.60 -0.43
N SER A 23 4.36 5.38 -0.84
CA SER A 23 5.50 5.23 0.08
C SER A 23 5.69 6.47 0.97
N TYR A 24 5.56 7.66 0.41
CA TYR A 24 5.60 8.91 1.17
C TYR A 24 4.47 8.97 2.21
N SER A 25 3.24 8.61 1.84
CA SER A 25 2.12 8.55 2.79
C SER A 25 2.38 7.57 3.94
N PHE A 26 2.97 6.41 3.64
CA PHE A 26 3.29 5.39 4.63
C PHE A 26 4.44 5.83 5.56
N SER A 27 5.36 6.68 5.09
CA SER A 27 6.43 7.20 5.92
C SER A 27 5.92 7.99 7.14
N TRP A 28 4.77 8.65 7.04
CA TRP A 28 4.12 9.32 8.17
C TRP A 28 3.61 8.35 9.24
N VAL A 29 3.13 7.18 8.83
CA VAL A 29 2.74 6.11 9.75
C VAL A 29 3.97 5.65 10.54
N MET A 30 5.09 5.44 9.84
CA MET A 30 6.36 5.06 10.48
C MET A 30 6.92 6.15 11.38
N ALA A 31 6.78 7.42 10.99
CA ALA A 31 7.18 8.55 11.84
C ALA A 31 6.37 8.58 13.14
N CYS A 32 5.04 8.38 13.08
CA CYS A 32 4.21 8.24 14.27
C CYS A 32 4.67 7.08 15.15
N LEU A 33 4.88 5.89 14.57
CA LEU A 33 5.34 4.72 15.31
C LEU A 33 6.70 4.98 15.99
N GLY A 34 7.66 5.57 15.27
CA GLY A 34 8.98 5.90 15.80
C GLY A 34 8.93 6.93 16.95
N LEU A 35 7.99 7.87 16.92
CA LEU A 35 7.83 8.89 17.97
C LEU A 35 7.03 8.38 19.19
N MET A 36 6.15 7.40 19.02
CA MET A 36 5.31 6.87 20.10
C MET A 36 5.99 5.77 20.92
N VAL A 37 6.95 5.07 20.32
CA VAL A 37 7.50 3.85 20.89
C VAL A 37 8.82 4.13 21.62
N PRO A 38 9.00 3.62 22.85
CA PRO A 38 10.18 3.92 23.68
C PRO A 38 11.47 3.24 23.22
N THR A 39 11.40 2.14 22.45
CA THR A 39 12.59 1.40 22.00
C THR A 39 12.50 0.99 20.53
N PRO A 40 13.62 0.92 19.81
CA PRO A 40 13.65 0.47 18.40
C PRO A 40 13.11 -0.95 18.19
N GLU A 41 13.27 -1.83 19.19
CA GLU A 41 12.80 -3.22 19.14
C GLU A 41 11.27 -3.30 19.02
N VAL A 42 10.55 -2.46 19.78
CA VAL A 42 9.08 -2.43 19.73
C VAL A 42 8.60 -1.85 18.40
N VAL A 43 9.33 -0.91 17.78
CA VAL A 43 9.01 -0.40 16.43
C VAL A 43 9.11 -1.53 15.40
N ASN A 44 10.17 -2.34 15.48
CA ASN A 44 10.37 -3.46 14.56
C ASN A 44 9.24 -4.50 14.70
N ASN A 45 8.94 -4.92 15.94
CA ASN A 45 7.86 -5.87 16.20
C ASN A 45 6.47 -5.34 15.78
N ALA A 46 6.16 -4.08 16.08
CA ALA A 46 4.89 -3.47 15.67
C ALA A 46 4.77 -3.38 14.14
N THR A 47 5.87 -3.00 13.48
CA THR A 47 5.94 -2.97 12.01
C THR A 47 5.68 -4.35 11.43
N PHE A 48 6.32 -5.39 11.98
CA PHE A 48 6.13 -6.76 11.52
C PHE A 48 4.67 -7.22 11.70
N ILE A 49 4.09 -7.02 12.88
CA ILE A 49 2.70 -7.43 13.17
C ILE A 49 1.68 -6.80 12.22
N VAL A 50 1.91 -5.56 11.78
CA VAL A 50 0.98 -4.85 10.89
C VAL A 50 1.28 -5.13 9.43
N LEU A 51 2.54 -5.01 9.01
CA LEU A 51 2.92 -5.18 7.61
C LEU A 51 2.86 -6.64 7.16
N PHE A 52 3.17 -7.60 8.02
CA PHE A 52 3.17 -9.00 7.63
C PHE A 52 1.78 -9.46 7.17
N PRO A 53 0.70 -9.35 7.97
CA PRO A 53 -0.63 -9.73 7.50
C PRO A 53 -1.10 -8.89 6.31
N MET A 54 -0.82 -7.59 6.30
CA MET A 54 -1.23 -6.69 5.23
C MET A 54 -0.56 -7.03 3.90
N THR A 55 0.73 -7.38 3.89
CA THR A 55 1.43 -7.74 2.66
C THR A 55 1.18 -9.19 2.26
N PHE A 56 1.04 -10.10 3.23
CA PHE A 56 0.84 -11.53 2.97
C PHE A 56 -0.57 -11.85 2.49
N ILE A 57 -1.59 -11.14 3.00
CA ILE A 57 -2.99 -11.28 2.57
C ILE A 57 -3.25 -10.44 1.30
N ALA A 58 -2.26 -9.69 0.80
CA ALA A 58 -2.43 -9.00 -0.47
C ALA A 58 -2.48 -10.01 -1.63
N ASN A 59 -3.29 -9.72 -2.65
CA ASN A 59 -3.35 -10.50 -3.90
C ASN A 59 -2.07 -10.38 -4.77
N THR A 60 -0.99 -9.86 -4.17
CA THR A 60 0.31 -9.66 -4.81
C THR A 60 1.03 -10.98 -5.02
N PHE A 61 0.85 -11.94 -4.10
CA PHE A 61 1.51 -13.25 -4.09
C PHE A 61 0.61 -14.41 -4.52
N VAL A 62 -0.68 -14.34 -4.21
CA VAL A 62 -1.68 -15.36 -4.56
C VAL A 62 -2.85 -14.69 -5.29
N PRO A 63 -3.26 -15.19 -6.47
CA PRO A 63 -4.47 -14.70 -7.13
C PRO A 63 -5.68 -14.79 -6.20
N SER A 64 -6.47 -13.72 -6.12
CA SER A 64 -7.62 -13.63 -5.20
C SER A 64 -8.67 -14.70 -5.42
N ASP A 65 -8.79 -15.24 -6.65
CA ASP A 65 -9.72 -16.32 -6.97
C ASP A 65 -9.34 -17.67 -6.34
N ASN A 66 -8.09 -17.83 -5.90
CA ASN A 66 -7.62 -19.01 -5.18
C ASN A 66 -7.86 -18.90 -3.67
N LEU A 67 -8.39 -17.77 -3.18
CA LEU A 67 -8.63 -17.55 -1.74
C LEU A 67 -10.08 -17.91 -1.36
N PRO A 68 -10.29 -18.56 -0.20
CA PRO A 68 -11.64 -18.81 0.33
C PRO A 68 -12.32 -17.50 0.73
N GLY A 69 -13.66 -17.46 0.64
CA GLY A 69 -14.49 -16.24 0.59
C GLY A 69 -14.05 -15.05 1.47
N ILE A 70 -13.86 -15.26 2.78
CA ILE A 70 -13.47 -14.16 3.69
C ILE A 70 -12.07 -13.63 3.36
N LEU A 71 -11.11 -14.52 3.11
CA LEU A 71 -9.73 -14.13 2.76
C LEU A 71 -9.70 -13.41 1.42
N ARG A 72 -10.53 -13.83 0.46
CA ARG A 72 -10.72 -13.14 -0.82
C ARG A 72 -11.18 -11.70 -0.59
N THR A 73 -12.23 -11.49 0.21
CA THR A 73 -12.73 -10.13 0.49
C THR A 73 -11.66 -9.26 1.16
N ILE A 74 -10.95 -9.78 2.16
CA ILE A 74 -9.87 -9.04 2.83
C ILE A 74 -8.76 -8.68 1.83
N ALA A 75 -8.36 -9.63 0.99
CA ALA A 75 -7.35 -9.39 -0.03
C ALA A 75 -7.78 -8.34 -1.06
N GLU A 76 -9.03 -8.37 -1.50
CA GLU A 76 -9.56 -7.43 -2.49
C GLU A 76 -9.70 -6.00 -1.97
N TRP A 77 -10.00 -5.83 -0.68
CA TRP A 77 -10.13 -4.52 -0.02
C TRP A 77 -8.82 -3.97 0.56
N ASN A 78 -7.73 -4.73 0.41
CA ASN A 78 -6.44 -4.33 0.91
C ASN A 78 -5.82 -3.21 0.05
N PRO A 79 -5.35 -2.09 0.64
CA PRO A 79 -4.72 -1.00 -0.12
C PRO A 79 -3.45 -1.45 -0.86
N VAL A 80 -2.71 -2.43 -0.34
CA VAL A 80 -1.53 -3.00 -1.00
C VAL A 80 -1.94 -3.79 -2.25
N SER A 81 -3.05 -4.53 -2.20
CA SER A 81 -3.59 -5.24 -3.37
C SER A 81 -3.96 -4.28 -4.49
N THR A 82 -4.70 -3.22 -4.16
CA THR A 82 -5.09 -2.20 -5.15
C THR A 82 -3.88 -1.45 -5.70
N LEU A 83 -2.89 -1.11 -4.86
CA LEU A 83 -1.66 -0.47 -5.30
C LEU A 83 -0.90 -1.35 -6.29
N THR A 84 -0.68 -2.61 -5.94
CA THR A 84 -0.01 -3.59 -6.81
C THR A 84 -0.78 -3.75 -8.12
N HIS A 85 -2.11 -3.87 -8.07
CA HIS A 85 -2.94 -4.01 -9.26
C HIS A 85 -2.82 -2.80 -10.18
N ALA A 86 -2.99 -1.58 -9.65
CA ALA A 86 -2.87 -0.33 -10.41
C ALA A 86 -1.51 -0.19 -11.09
N VAL A 87 -0.44 -0.51 -10.36
CA VAL A 87 0.93 -0.46 -10.87
C VAL A 87 1.19 -1.51 -11.95
N ARG A 88 0.70 -2.75 -11.77
CA ARG A 88 0.82 -3.82 -12.78
C ARG A 88 0.05 -3.50 -14.06
N VAL A 89 -1.14 -2.94 -13.94
CA VAL A 89 -1.93 -2.45 -15.10
C VAL A 89 -1.12 -1.41 -15.88
N ARG A 90 -0.60 -0.39 -15.20
CA ARG A 90 0.15 0.71 -15.84
C ARG A 90 1.47 0.24 -16.44
N PHE A 91 2.20 -0.65 -15.79
CA PHE A 91 3.40 -1.23 -16.40
C PHE A 91 3.10 -2.22 -17.54
N GLY A 92 1.84 -2.59 -17.79
CA GLY A 92 1.45 -3.60 -18.78
C GLY A 92 1.85 -5.02 -18.39
N ASN A 93 1.99 -5.28 -17.08
CA ASN A 93 2.56 -6.50 -16.51
C ASN A 93 1.54 -7.32 -15.69
N LEU A 94 0.25 -7.21 -16.02
CA LEU A 94 -0.74 -8.16 -15.52
C LEU A 94 -0.38 -9.58 -16.00
N PRO A 95 -0.44 -10.60 -15.12
CA PRO A 95 -0.34 -11.98 -15.53
C PRO A 95 -1.37 -12.34 -16.60
N ALA A 96 -0.99 -13.16 -17.58
CA ALA A 96 -1.94 -13.64 -18.57
C ALA A 96 -3.05 -14.45 -17.90
N GLY A 97 -4.31 -14.22 -18.30
CA GLY A 97 -5.47 -14.88 -17.71
C GLY A 97 -5.90 -14.33 -16.34
N THR A 98 -5.38 -13.17 -15.91
CA THR A 98 -5.91 -12.46 -14.73
C THR A 98 -7.38 -12.11 -15.00
N PRO A 99 -8.34 -12.58 -14.20
CA PRO A 99 -9.75 -12.24 -14.40
C PRO A 99 -10.01 -10.76 -14.18
N GLU A 100 -11.02 -10.24 -14.87
CA GLU A 100 -11.51 -8.89 -14.60
C GLU A 100 -11.97 -8.77 -13.13
N PRO A 101 -11.49 -7.76 -12.38
CA PRO A 101 -11.87 -7.64 -10.98
C PRO A 101 -13.38 -7.40 -10.81
N THR A 102 -14.00 -8.12 -9.88
CA THR A 102 -15.43 -7.96 -9.56
C THR A 102 -15.67 -6.98 -8.42
N SER A 103 -14.66 -6.75 -7.57
CA SER A 103 -14.76 -5.84 -6.43
C SER A 103 -14.43 -4.39 -6.80
N TRP A 104 -15.18 -3.47 -6.19
CA TRP A 104 -15.04 -2.04 -6.46
C TRP A 104 -13.63 -1.48 -6.24
N PRO A 105 -12.88 -1.86 -5.17
CA PRO A 105 -11.53 -1.36 -4.95
C PRO A 105 -10.55 -1.75 -6.06
N LEU A 106 -10.64 -2.97 -6.59
CA LEU A 106 -9.74 -3.43 -7.65
C LEU A 106 -10.12 -2.88 -9.03
N GLN A 107 -11.41 -2.70 -9.31
CA GLN A 107 -11.88 -1.99 -10.51
C GLN A 107 -11.39 -0.53 -10.52
N ASN A 108 -11.37 0.10 -9.35
CA ASN A 108 -10.94 1.50 -9.18
C ASN A 108 -9.57 1.59 -8.51
N ALA A 109 -8.68 0.63 -8.77
CA ALA A 109 -7.43 0.45 -8.04
C ALA A 109 -6.59 1.73 -7.91
N MET A 110 -6.41 2.48 -9.00
CA MET A 110 -5.69 3.75 -9.00
C MET A 110 -6.30 4.77 -8.03
N LEU A 111 -7.62 5.00 -8.14
CA LEU A 111 -8.35 5.95 -7.31
C LEU A 111 -8.34 5.52 -5.85
N TYR A 112 -8.55 4.23 -5.59
CA TYR A 112 -8.58 3.66 -4.26
C TYR A 112 -7.22 3.78 -3.55
N SER A 113 -6.12 3.48 -4.25
CA SER A 113 -4.77 3.63 -3.70
C SER A 113 -4.41 5.10 -3.44
N LEU A 114 -4.80 6.02 -4.33
CA LEU A 114 -4.64 7.46 -4.11
C LEU A 114 -5.44 7.95 -2.91
N ALA A 115 -6.70 7.52 -2.78
CA ALA A 115 -7.56 7.87 -1.65
C ALA A 115 -6.95 7.42 -0.32
N TRP A 116 -6.41 6.19 -0.26
CA TRP A 116 -5.69 5.71 0.91
C TRP A 116 -4.42 6.51 1.21
N ALA A 117 -3.60 6.82 0.19
CA ALA A 117 -2.40 7.63 0.39
C ALA A 117 -2.74 9.02 0.95
N VAL A 118 -3.76 9.67 0.41
CA VAL A 118 -4.26 10.96 0.92
C VAL A 118 -4.78 10.83 2.35
N LEU A 119 -5.59 9.80 2.63
CA LEU A 119 -6.13 9.54 3.96
C LEU A 119 -5.02 9.34 5.00
N LEU A 120 -3.99 8.55 4.66
CA LEU A 120 -2.84 8.32 5.53
C LEU A 120 -2.10 9.63 5.84
N ILE A 121 -1.86 10.48 4.85
CA ILE A 121 -1.22 11.79 5.08
C ILE A 121 -2.10 12.67 5.97
N LEU A 122 -3.39 12.78 5.66
CA LEU A 122 -4.33 13.63 6.41
C LEU A 122 -4.46 13.21 7.88
N VAL A 123 -4.34 11.92 8.18
CA VAL A 123 -4.42 11.40 9.54
C VAL A 123 -3.05 11.46 10.23
N PHE A 124 -2.02 10.87 9.65
CA PHE A 124 -0.75 10.64 10.34
C PHE A 124 0.19 11.83 10.30
N ALA A 125 0.19 12.68 9.28
CA ALA A 125 1.07 13.85 9.26
C ALA A 125 0.75 14.87 10.38
N PRO A 126 -0.52 15.21 10.66
CA PRO A 126 -0.87 16.03 11.81
C PRO A 126 -0.57 15.37 13.16
N ILE A 127 -0.67 14.04 13.25
CA ILE A 127 -0.34 13.30 14.48
C ILE A 127 1.16 13.33 14.73
N ALA A 128 1.96 12.98 13.72
CA ALA A 128 3.42 12.97 13.80
C ALA A 128 3.98 14.34 14.17
N THR A 129 3.51 15.40 13.51
CA THR A 129 3.93 16.78 13.81
C THR A 129 3.60 17.19 15.24
N ARG A 130 2.41 16.86 15.76
CA ARG A 130 2.04 17.11 17.16
C ARG A 130 2.87 16.30 18.15
N LEU A 131 3.16 15.03 17.84
CA LEU A 131 4.01 14.19 18.68
C LEU A 131 5.44 14.73 18.76
N TYR A 132 6.00 15.10 17.61
CA TYR A 132 7.34 15.69 17.53
C TYR A 132 7.48 16.96 18.38
N GLN A 133 6.51 17.87 18.28
CA GLN A 133 6.49 19.10 19.09
C GLN A 133 6.36 18.87 20.60
N ARG A 134 5.81 17.73 21.04
CA ARG A 134 5.73 17.39 22.46
C ARG A 134 7.05 16.83 22.99
N THR A 135 7.78 16.11 22.15
CA THR A 135 9.09 15.55 22.50
C THR A 135 10.16 16.63 22.57
N ASP A 136 10.14 17.60 21.66
CA ASP A 136 11.11 18.72 21.64
C ASP A 136 11.02 19.65 22.87
N LYS A 137 9.87 19.65 23.56
CA LYS A 137 9.66 20.42 24.80
C LYS A 137 10.08 19.69 26.08
N ARG A 138 10.56 18.45 25.97
CA ARG A 138 11.03 17.62 27.10
C ARG A 138 12.54 17.65 27.21
#